data_AF-A0A366EVG9-F1
#
_entry.id   AF-A0A366EVG9-F1
#
_cell.length_a   1.000
_cell.length_b   1.000
_cell.length_c   1.000
_cell.angle_alpha   90.00
_cell.angle_beta   90.00
_cell.angle_gamma   90.00
#
_symmetry.space_group_name_H-M   'P 1'
#
loop_
_entity.id
_entity.type
_entity.pdbx_description
1 polymer ?
#
loop_
_entity_poly.entity_id
_entity_poly.type
_entity_poly.pdbx_seq_one_letter_code
_entity_poly.pdbx_strand_id
1 'polypeptide(L)'
;MSFHEDMFALLKTDDWQACHRRIDEEPGDTRESRVAIAGWRSSILRGQGRYDEALRAIDASKDDVFTQCGYLFDRARILQCMGKTADAIETLRQAPFGSEIDAFPALTYEAIFLYCYLLKQAGREPPPNLLAALPDDFGTHLFGRMREKADLLPPEPDSPAPA
;
A
#
# COMPACT_ATOMS: atom_id res chain seq x y z
N MET A 1 -15.06 11.32 -18.89
CA MET A 1 -14.66 10.29 -17.92
C MET A 1 -14.04 11.02 -16.73
N SER A 2 -14.20 10.51 -15.53
CA SER A 2 -13.61 11.11 -14.33
C SER A 2 -12.08 10.90 -14.31
N PHE A 3 -11.35 11.73 -13.59
CA PHE A 3 -9.90 11.60 -13.45
C PHE A 3 -9.46 10.19 -13.08
N HIS A 4 -10.10 9.58 -12.09
CA HIS A 4 -9.75 8.22 -11.65
C HIS A 4 -9.99 7.16 -12.73
N GLU A 5 -11.11 7.25 -13.47
CA GLU A 5 -11.40 6.33 -14.58
C GLU A 5 -10.37 6.43 -15.69
N ASP A 6 -9.98 7.66 -16.07
CA ASP A 6 -8.95 7.91 -17.08
C ASP A 6 -7.62 7.30 -16.64
N MET A 7 -7.21 7.54 -15.39
CA MET A 7 -5.96 7.00 -14.85
C MET A 7 -5.93 5.47 -14.86
N PHE A 8 -7.03 4.81 -14.47
CA PHE A 8 -7.13 3.35 -14.52
C PHE A 8 -7.07 2.81 -15.95
N ALA A 9 -7.64 3.51 -16.93
CA ALA A 9 -7.57 3.11 -18.33
C ALA A 9 -6.14 3.24 -18.87
N LEU A 10 -5.47 4.36 -18.59
CA LEU A 10 -4.11 4.64 -19.05
C LEU A 10 -3.06 3.72 -18.42
N LEU A 11 -3.23 3.33 -17.15
CA LEU A 11 -2.31 2.38 -16.50
C LEU A 11 -2.28 1.00 -17.17
N LYS A 12 -3.30 0.63 -17.95
CA LYS A 12 -3.33 -0.64 -18.68
C LYS A 12 -2.58 -0.60 -20.00
N THR A 13 -2.23 0.58 -20.50
CA THR A 13 -1.57 0.75 -21.80
C THR A 13 -0.05 0.84 -21.69
N ASP A 14 0.49 0.89 -20.48
CA ASP A 14 1.90 1.20 -20.18
C ASP A 14 2.40 2.51 -20.82
N ASP A 15 1.49 3.40 -21.25
CA ASP A 15 1.82 4.72 -21.77
C ASP A 15 2.04 5.69 -20.60
N TRP A 16 3.26 5.61 -20.07
CA TRP A 16 3.75 6.45 -19.01
C TRP A 16 3.66 7.96 -19.30
N GLN A 17 3.85 8.35 -20.56
CA GLN A 17 3.82 9.77 -20.93
C GLN A 17 2.38 10.30 -20.93
N ALA A 18 1.43 9.52 -21.41
CA ALA A 18 0.01 9.85 -21.32
C ALA A 18 -0.47 9.93 -19.86
N CYS A 19 -0.01 9.01 -19.00
CA CYS A 19 -0.31 9.06 -17.57
C CYS A 19 0.19 10.35 -16.91
N HIS A 20 1.45 10.74 -17.15
CA HIS A 20 2.01 11.98 -16.60
C HIS A 20 1.26 13.21 -17.10
N ARG A 21 0.95 13.28 -18.40
CA ARG A 21 0.18 14.39 -18.99
C ARG A 21 -1.19 14.53 -18.33
N ARG A 22 -1.92 13.42 -18.17
CA ARG A 22 -3.26 13.46 -17.57
C ARG A 22 -3.23 13.94 -16.11
N ILE A 23 -2.19 13.57 -15.36
CA ILE A 23 -1.98 14.07 -13.99
C ILE A 23 -1.69 15.57 -13.99
N ASP A 24 -0.84 16.04 -14.90
CA ASP A 24 -0.46 17.46 -14.98
C ASP A 24 -1.64 18.36 -15.39
N GLU A 25 -2.66 17.80 -16.06
CA GLU A 25 -3.91 18.48 -16.41
C GLU A 25 -4.92 18.52 -15.25
N GLU A 26 -4.77 17.67 -14.21
CA GLU A 26 -5.70 17.64 -13.09
C GLU A 26 -5.46 18.84 -12.15
N PRO A 27 -6.47 19.69 -11.91
CA PRO A 27 -6.32 20.82 -11.00
C PRO A 27 -6.14 20.33 -9.55
N GLY A 28 -5.05 20.72 -8.89
CA GLY A 28 -4.75 20.40 -7.49
C GLY A 28 -5.38 21.36 -6.48
N ASP A 29 -6.54 21.93 -6.81
CA ASP A 29 -7.13 23.04 -6.05
C ASP A 29 -7.76 22.57 -4.73
N THR A 30 -8.17 21.30 -4.67
CA THR A 30 -8.80 20.68 -3.49
C THR A 30 -7.83 19.74 -2.78
N ARG A 31 -8.09 19.47 -1.49
CA ARG A 31 -7.32 18.48 -0.73
C ARG A 31 -7.41 17.11 -1.39
N GLU A 32 -8.61 16.71 -1.80
CA GLU A 32 -8.92 15.45 -2.45
C GLU A 32 -8.13 15.28 -3.74
N SER A 33 -8.10 16.31 -4.60
CA SER A 33 -7.36 16.28 -5.86
C SER A 33 -5.85 16.22 -5.64
N ARG A 34 -5.29 16.96 -4.68
CA ARG A 34 -3.85 16.88 -4.35
C ARG A 34 -3.43 15.50 -3.89
N VAL A 35 -4.22 14.86 -3.02
CA VAL A 35 -3.95 13.48 -2.57
C VAL A 35 -4.06 12.51 -3.74
N ALA A 36 -5.08 12.62 -4.58
CA ALA A 36 -5.25 11.76 -5.75
C ALA A 36 -4.09 11.91 -6.75
N ILE A 37 -3.69 13.14 -7.07
CA ILE A 37 -2.54 13.46 -7.93
C ILE A 37 -1.26 12.81 -7.38
N ALA A 38 -0.99 12.97 -6.08
CA ALA A 38 0.19 12.38 -5.44
C ALA A 38 0.18 10.85 -5.46
N GLY A 39 -0.96 10.22 -5.16
CA GLY A 39 -1.14 8.77 -5.17
C GLY A 39 -0.95 8.16 -6.56
N TRP A 40 -1.54 8.78 -7.60
CA TRP A 40 -1.35 8.34 -8.98
C TRP A 40 0.08 8.54 -9.45
N ARG A 41 0.65 9.74 -9.24
CA ARG A 41 2.01 10.08 -9.66
C ARG A 41 3.03 9.14 -9.01
N SER A 42 2.88 8.85 -7.72
CA SER A 42 3.77 7.91 -7.02
C SER A 42 3.65 6.48 -7.56
N SER A 43 2.44 6.02 -7.87
CA SER A 43 2.22 4.68 -8.41
C SER A 43 2.84 4.50 -9.79
N ILE A 44 2.75 5.52 -10.66
CA ILE A 44 3.37 5.53 -11.98
C ILE A 44 4.90 5.57 -11.86
N LEU A 45 5.43 6.47 -11.03
CA LEU A 45 6.88 6.60 -10.83
C LEU A 45 7.47 5.30 -10.24
N ARG A 46 6.77 4.66 -9.30
CA ARG A 46 7.14 3.34 -8.78
C ARG A 46 7.13 2.27 -9.87
N GLY A 47 6.12 2.25 -10.74
CA GLY A 47 6.06 1.35 -11.90
C GLY A 47 7.24 1.55 -12.88
N GLN A 48 7.72 2.77 -13.03
CA GLN A 48 8.89 3.14 -13.83
C GLN A 48 10.24 2.85 -13.12
N GLY A 49 10.24 2.39 -11.88
CA GLY A 49 11.45 2.23 -11.07
C GLY A 49 12.04 3.54 -10.52
N ARG A 50 11.35 4.66 -10.68
CA ARG A 50 11.77 6.00 -10.22
C ARG A 50 11.37 6.25 -8.77
N TYR A 51 11.91 5.43 -7.87
CA TYR A 51 11.44 5.34 -6.50
C TYR A 51 11.64 6.62 -5.66
N ASP A 52 12.77 7.32 -5.81
CA ASP A 52 13.02 8.57 -5.07
C ASP A 52 12.04 9.69 -5.45
N GLU A 53 11.59 9.72 -6.70
CA GLU A 53 10.57 10.65 -7.16
C GLU A 53 9.18 10.24 -6.66
N ALA A 54 8.89 8.93 -6.63
CA ALA A 54 7.65 8.41 -6.06
C ALA A 54 7.50 8.76 -4.57
N LEU A 55 8.58 8.62 -3.79
CA LEU A 55 8.60 9.02 -2.38
C LEU A 55 8.36 10.52 -2.22
N ARG A 56 9.07 11.36 -2.99
CA ARG A 56 8.87 12.81 -2.96
C ARG A 56 7.42 13.21 -3.28
N ALA A 57 6.78 12.52 -4.22
CA ALA A 57 5.38 12.79 -4.57
C ALA A 57 4.42 12.48 -3.40
N ILE A 58 4.60 11.33 -2.73
CA ILE A 58 3.79 10.96 -1.56
C ILE A 58 4.04 11.91 -0.38
N ASP A 59 5.31 12.15 -0.06
CA ASP A 59 5.72 13.01 1.06
C ASP A 59 5.21 14.46 0.89
N ALA A 60 5.07 14.94 -0.35
CA ALA A 60 4.50 16.27 -0.64
C ALA A 60 3.00 16.39 -0.31
N SER A 61 2.26 15.28 -0.27
CA SER A 61 0.83 15.26 0.09
C SER A 61 0.55 14.96 1.56
N LYS A 62 1.60 14.79 2.38
CA LYS A 62 1.48 14.30 3.77
C LYS A 62 0.47 15.07 4.61
N ASP A 63 0.39 16.39 4.45
CA ASP A 63 -0.50 17.23 5.28
C ASP A 63 -1.96 17.19 4.80
N ASP A 64 -2.20 16.71 3.57
CA ASP A 64 -3.52 16.59 2.96
C ASP A 64 -4.11 15.17 3.10
N VAL A 65 -3.38 14.19 3.63
CA VAL A 65 -3.84 12.78 3.65
C VAL A 65 -5.05 12.57 4.55
N PHE A 66 -6.02 11.77 4.11
CA PHE A 66 -7.22 11.44 4.89
C PHE A 66 -6.96 10.41 6.01
N THR A 67 -5.93 9.57 5.82
CA THR A 67 -5.50 8.52 6.75
C THR A 67 -3.98 8.47 6.78
N GLN A 68 -3.42 8.34 7.98
CA GLN A 68 -1.98 8.11 8.15
C GLN A 68 -1.60 6.68 7.76
N CYS A 69 -2.48 5.68 7.99
CA CYS A 69 -2.24 4.31 7.56
C CYS A 69 -2.07 4.20 6.03
N GLY A 70 -2.95 4.83 5.25
CA GLY A 70 -2.84 4.83 3.79
C GLY A 70 -1.56 5.50 3.29
N TYR A 71 -1.23 6.67 3.85
CA TYR A 71 0.02 7.38 3.56
C TYR A 71 1.27 6.53 3.83
N LEU A 72 1.35 5.94 5.03
CA LEU A 72 2.50 5.14 5.44
C LEU A 72 2.59 3.83 4.67
N PHE A 73 1.45 3.25 4.27
CA PHE A 73 1.39 2.11 3.36
C PHE A 73 2.03 2.41 2.01
N ASP A 74 1.62 3.49 1.33
CA ASP A 74 2.18 3.85 0.03
C ASP A 74 3.68 4.12 0.11
N ARG A 75 4.10 4.86 1.14
CA ARG A 75 5.51 5.13 1.41
C ARG A 75 6.31 3.85 1.65
N ALA A 76 5.80 2.94 2.47
CA ALA A 76 6.45 1.67 2.76
C ALA A 76 6.51 0.73 1.54
N ARG A 77 5.49 0.72 0.68
CA ARG A 77 5.52 -0.02 -0.60
C ARG A 77 6.65 0.45 -1.49
N ILE A 78 6.86 1.77 -1.59
CA ILE A 78 7.95 2.32 -2.41
C ILE A 78 9.31 1.92 -1.81
N LEU A 79 9.49 2.06 -0.50
CA LEU A 79 10.71 1.63 0.20
C LEU A 79 11.00 0.14 -0.01
N GLN A 80 9.96 -0.70 0.03
CA GLN A 80 10.11 -2.13 -0.25
C GLN A 80 10.57 -2.39 -1.70
N CYS A 81 10.03 -1.68 -2.69
CA CYS A 81 10.49 -1.79 -4.07
C CYS A 81 11.97 -1.36 -4.25
N MET A 82 12.48 -0.48 -3.39
CA MET A 82 13.90 -0.11 -3.34
C MET A 82 14.78 -1.17 -2.64
N GLY A 83 14.20 -2.26 -2.13
CA GLY A 83 14.90 -3.25 -1.29
C GLY A 83 15.18 -2.77 0.13
N LYS A 84 14.60 -1.65 0.57
CA LYS A 84 14.77 -1.07 1.91
C LYS A 84 13.74 -1.61 2.89
N THR A 85 13.71 -2.93 3.06
CA THR A 85 12.71 -3.63 3.91
C THR A 85 12.69 -3.13 5.35
N ALA A 86 13.87 -2.87 5.94
CA ALA A 86 13.96 -2.36 7.31
C ALA A 86 13.27 -0.99 7.45
N ASP A 87 13.53 -0.06 6.54
CA ASP A 87 12.92 1.27 6.55
C ASP A 87 11.40 1.21 6.31
N ALA A 88 10.94 0.29 5.46
CA ALA A 88 9.53 0.06 5.22
C ALA A 88 8.80 -0.44 6.49
N ILE A 89 9.42 -1.37 7.23
CA ILE A 89 8.92 -1.85 8.53
C ILE A 89 8.88 -0.71 9.55
N GLU A 90 9.94 0.10 9.67
CA GLU A 90 9.98 1.23 10.61
C GLU A 90 8.96 2.32 10.24
N THR A 91 8.69 2.51 8.94
CA THR A 91 7.64 3.41 8.45
C THR A 91 6.25 2.92 8.89
N LEU A 92 5.94 1.64 8.67
CA LEU A 92 4.64 1.07 9.04
C LEU A 92 4.46 0.91 10.56
N ARG A 93 5.54 0.77 11.34
CA ARG A 93 5.46 0.75 12.80
C ARG A 93 4.84 2.04 13.36
N GLN A 94 4.97 3.16 12.65
CA GLN A 94 4.42 4.45 13.06
C GLN A 94 2.93 4.59 12.71
N ALA A 95 2.35 3.62 11.98
CA ALA A 95 0.97 3.71 11.52
C ALA A 95 -0.01 3.55 12.70
N PRO A 96 -1.01 4.43 12.81
CA PRO A 96 -1.94 4.43 13.93
C PRO A 96 -3.09 3.43 13.68
N PHE A 97 -2.74 2.15 13.46
CA PHE A 97 -3.67 1.10 13.03
C PHE A 97 -4.96 1.07 13.85
N GLY A 98 -4.84 0.97 15.18
CA GLY A 98 -5.99 0.82 16.06
C GLY A 98 -6.94 2.02 16.07
N SER A 99 -6.44 3.24 15.85
CA SER A 99 -7.30 4.44 15.85
C SER A 99 -7.95 4.72 14.49
N GLU A 100 -7.43 4.16 13.40
CA GLU A 100 -7.97 4.39 12.06
C GLU A 100 -8.76 3.20 11.51
N ILE A 101 -8.68 2.02 12.13
CA ILE A 101 -9.32 0.79 11.61
C ILE A 101 -10.84 0.90 11.46
N ASP A 102 -11.51 1.62 12.36
CA ASP A 102 -12.97 1.79 12.30
C ASP A 102 -13.40 2.81 11.23
N ALA A 103 -12.59 3.85 11.03
CA ALA A 103 -12.90 4.94 10.08
C ALA A 103 -12.47 4.61 8.64
N PHE A 104 -11.35 3.90 8.49
CA PHE A 104 -10.73 3.55 7.20
C PHE A 104 -10.31 2.07 7.18
N PRO A 105 -11.27 1.12 7.31
CA PRO A 105 -10.95 -0.30 7.47
C PRO A 105 -10.12 -0.85 6.31
N ALA A 106 -10.51 -0.57 5.05
CA ALA A 106 -9.81 -1.09 3.88
C ALA A 106 -8.32 -0.67 3.85
N LEU A 107 -8.04 0.63 3.98
CA LEU A 107 -6.67 1.16 3.93
C LEU A 107 -5.85 0.72 5.16
N THR A 108 -6.51 0.61 6.32
CA THR A 108 -5.85 0.14 7.53
C THR A 108 -5.50 -1.35 7.44
N TYR A 109 -6.40 -2.20 6.91
CA TYR A 109 -6.11 -3.61 6.68
C TYR A 109 -4.97 -3.81 5.68
N GLU A 110 -4.90 -3.03 4.59
CA GLU A 110 -3.77 -3.09 3.67
C GLU A 110 -2.44 -2.73 4.34
N ALA A 111 -2.43 -1.69 5.17
CA ALA A 111 -1.26 -1.27 5.93
C ALA A 111 -0.82 -2.33 6.96
N ILE A 112 -1.79 -2.92 7.70
CA ILE A 112 -1.54 -4.02 8.63
C ILE A 112 -0.98 -5.23 7.88
N PHE A 113 -1.61 -5.62 6.77
CA PHE A 113 -1.19 -6.78 5.98
C PHE A 113 0.24 -6.61 5.49
N LEU A 114 0.57 -5.46 4.91
CA LEU A 114 1.93 -5.18 4.47
C LEU A 114 2.92 -5.22 5.63
N TYR A 115 2.58 -4.66 6.79
CA TYR A 115 3.47 -4.69 7.95
C TYR A 115 3.77 -6.12 8.40
N CYS A 116 2.73 -6.94 8.59
CA CYS A 116 2.86 -8.34 8.95
C CYS A 116 3.64 -9.13 7.88
N TYR A 117 3.39 -8.86 6.61
CA TYR A 117 4.08 -9.49 5.49
C TYR A 117 5.58 -9.20 5.51
N LEU A 118 5.98 -7.94 5.69
CA LEU A 118 7.39 -7.54 5.74
C LEU A 118 8.10 -8.09 6.99
N LEU A 119 7.41 -8.16 8.13
CA LEU A 119 7.95 -8.80 9.32
C LEU A 119 8.29 -10.28 9.07
N LYS A 120 7.38 -11.05 8.46
CA LYS A 120 7.67 -12.44 8.10
C LYS A 120 8.85 -12.57 7.14
N GLN A 121 8.91 -11.72 6.12
CA GLN A 121 10.05 -11.70 5.19
C GLN A 121 11.38 -11.45 5.91
N ALA A 122 11.37 -10.63 6.96
CA ALA A 122 12.52 -10.35 7.80
C ALA A 122 12.78 -11.41 8.89
N GLY A 123 12.05 -12.54 8.89
CA GLY A 123 12.17 -13.59 9.90
C GLY A 123 11.63 -13.19 11.28
N ARG A 124 10.73 -12.20 11.34
CA ARG A 124 10.10 -11.70 12.56
C ARG A 124 8.64 -12.16 12.62
N GLU A 125 8.19 -12.49 13.81
CA GLU A 125 6.78 -12.84 14.03
C GLU A 125 5.88 -11.60 13.96
N PRO A 126 4.78 -11.64 13.19
CA PRO A 126 3.80 -10.56 13.18
C PRO A 126 3.08 -10.45 14.53
N PRO A 127 2.68 -9.23 14.96
CA PRO A 127 1.91 -9.05 16.19
C PRO A 127 0.56 -9.79 16.12
N PRO A 128 0.23 -10.67 17.08
CA PRO A 128 -1.00 -11.48 17.05
C PRO A 128 -2.27 -10.65 17.01
N ASN A 129 -2.30 -9.50 17.70
CA ASN A 129 -3.44 -8.59 17.70
C ASN A 129 -3.70 -7.97 16.32
N LEU A 130 -2.64 -7.70 15.54
CA LEU A 130 -2.78 -7.17 14.18
C LEU A 130 -3.22 -8.26 13.20
N LEU A 131 -2.73 -9.49 13.34
CA LEU A 131 -3.23 -10.63 12.57
C LEU A 131 -4.71 -10.91 12.86
N ALA A 132 -5.11 -10.86 14.13
CA ALA A 132 -6.50 -11.07 14.54
C ALA A 132 -7.44 -9.96 14.03
N ALA A 133 -6.92 -8.75 13.83
CA ALA A 133 -7.71 -7.63 13.30
C ALA A 133 -8.02 -7.74 11.80
N LEU A 134 -7.23 -8.51 11.04
CA LEU A 134 -7.51 -8.76 9.62
C LEU A 134 -8.69 -9.74 9.47
N PRO A 135 -9.67 -9.46 8.59
CA PRO A 135 -10.69 -10.44 8.21
C PRO A 135 -10.07 -11.75 7.70
N ASP A 136 -10.73 -12.89 7.95
CA ASP A 136 -10.19 -14.20 7.54
C ASP A 136 -10.09 -14.36 6.02
N ASP A 137 -11.02 -13.75 5.29
CA ASP A 137 -11.07 -13.67 3.83
C ASP A 137 -10.29 -12.49 3.25
N PHE A 138 -9.51 -11.78 4.08
CA PHE A 138 -8.77 -10.62 3.61
C PHE A 138 -7.70 -11.02 2.58
N GLY A 139 -7.78 -10.39 1.41
CA GLY A 139 -6.80 -10.48 0.35
C GLY A 139 -6.46 -9.12 -0.27
N THR A 140 -5.21 -8.94 -0.69
CA THR A 140 -4.75 -7.74 -1.38
C THR A 140 -3.76 -8.08 -2.49
N HIS A 141 -3.75 -7.25 -3.54
CA HIS A 141 -2.75 -7.32 -4.59
C HIS A 141 -1.45 -6.65 -4.12
N LEU A 142 -0.48 -7.46 -3.76
CA LEU A 142 0.81 -7.00 -3.26
C LEU A 142 1.95 -7.54 -4.14
N PHE A 143 2.71 -6.61 -4.73
CA PHE A 143 3.85 -6.89 -5.62
C PHE A 143 3.51 -7.83 -6.80
N GLY A 144 2.41 -7.54 -7.50
CA GLY A 144 2.03 -8.23 -8.74
C GLY A 144 1.34 -9.58 -8.56
N ARG A 145 1.01 -9.96 -7.32
CA ARG A 145 0.32 -11.22 -7.01
C ARG A 145 -0.74 -11.00 -5.92
N MET A 146 -1.82 -11.77 -5.99
CA MET A 146 -2.77 -11.83 -4.89
C MET A 146 -2.08 -12.45 -3.67
N ARG A 147 -2.37 -11.89 -2.50
CA ARG A 147 -1.86 -12.32 -1.20
C ARG A 147 -3.03 -12.35 -0.22
N GLU A 148 -3.09 -13.38 0.60
CA GLU A 148 -4.20 -13.61 1.52
C GLU A 148 -3.70 -13.68 2.96
N LYS A 149 -4.57 -13.44 3.94
CA LYS A 149 -4.22 -13.58 5.37
C LYS A 149 -3.60 -14.95 5.67
N ALA A 150 -4.05 -16.02 5.01
CA ALA A 150 -3.48 -17.36 5.14
C ALA A 150 -1.96 -17.41 4.87
N ASP A 151 -1.43 -16.58 3.95
CA ASP A 151 0.02 -16.48 3.70
C ASP A 151 0.81 -15.98 4.94
N LEU A 152 0.14 -15.27 5.84
CA LEU A 152 0.73 -14.73 7.07
C LEU A 152 0.70 -15.73 8.23
N LEU A 153 -0.13 -16.76 8.18
CA LEU A 153 -0.23 -17.74 9.24
C LEU A 153 0.92 -18.77 9.16
N PRO A 154 1.27 -19.42 10.28
CA PRO A 154 2.09 -20.62 10.22
C PRO A 154 1.36 -21.72 9.43
N PRO A 155 2.08 -22.66 8.78
CA PRO A 155 1.43 -23.83 8.20
C PRO A 155 0.65 -24.57 9.28
N GLU A 156 -0.58 -24.99 8.97
CA GLU A 156 -1.34 -25.83 9.90
C GLU A 156 -0.51 -27.08 10.24
N PRO A 157 -0.45 -27.49 11.52
CA PRO A 157 0.17 -28.76 11.84
C PRO A 157 -0.57 -29.87 11.09
N ASP A 158 0.19 -30.71 10.38
CA ASP A 158 -0.33 -31.86 9.61
C ASP A 158 -1.49 -32.52 10.36
N SER A 159 -2.68 -32.49 9.76
CA SER A 159 -3.79 -33.31 10.25
C SER A 159 -3.33 -34.76 10.24
N PRO A 160 -3.46 -35.52 11.34
CA PRO A 160 -3.01 -36.90 11.37
C PRO A 160 -3.72 -37.68 10.27
N ALA A 161 -2.94 -38.40 9.45
CA ALA A 161 -3.46 -39.25 8.39
C ALA A 161 -4.57 -40.16 8.93
N PRO A 162 -5.71 -40.31 8.21
CA PRO A 162 -6.76 -41.21 8.66
C PRO A 162 -6.19 -42.62 8.81
N ALA A 163 -6.43 -43.22 9.98
CA ALA A 163 -6.02 -44.56 10.36
C ALA A 163 -6.64 -45.65 9.47
#